data_AF-A0A316NIJ6-F1
#
_entry.id   AF-A0A316NIJ6-F1
#
_cell.length_a   1.000
_cell.length_b   1.000
_cell.length_c   1.000
_cell.angle_alpha   90.00
_cell.angle_beta   90.00
_cell.angle_gamma   90.00
#
_symmetry.space_group_name_H-M   'P 1'
#
loop_
_entity.id
_entity.type
_entity.pdbx_description
1 polymer ?
#
loop_
_entity_poly.entity_id
_entity_poly.type
_entity_poly.pdbx_seq_one_letter_code
_entity_poly.pdbx_strand_id
1 'polypeptide(L)'
;MNTDPCHCGCAITAEIKKGKYIYSHCTGKKGGTCHKTYISEQYLEKEFIKIFENLQIDESYIEIIKKSLHAMHENVKSNENLKIANLDTIAKRLERKKRKFI
;
A
#
# COMPACT_ATOMS: atom_id res chain seq x y z
N MET A 1 13.16 -28.34 -10.63
CA MET A 1 13.12 -29.41 -9.61
C MET A 1 12.97 -28.72 -8.26
N ASN A 2 11.89 -29.02 -7.53
CA ASN A 2 11.38 -28.35 -6.32
C ASN A 2 12.45 -27.71 -5.40
N THR A 3 12.63 -26.39 -5.49
CA THR A 3 13.61 -25.61 -4.72
C THR A 3 13.03 -24.91 -3.49
N ASP A 4 11.78 -25.17 -3.13
CA ASP A 4 11.15 -24.55 -1.96
C ASP A 4 11.55 -25.30 -0.68
N PRO A 5 12.33 -24.69 0.23
CA PRO A 5 12.73 -25.32 1.48
C PRO A 5 11.54 -25.61 2.42
N CYS A 6 10.37 -25.02 2.19
CA CYS A 6 9.13 -25.29 2.94
C CYS A 6 7.97 -25.72 2.02
N HIS A 7 8.14 -26.85 1.33
CA HIS A 7 7.11 -27.40 0.43
C HIS A 7 5.82 -27.93 1.12
N CYS A 8 5.75 -27.91 2.46
CA CYS A 8 4.66 -28.51 3.23
C CYS A 8 3.57 -27.50 3.63
N GLY A 9 3.70 -26.23 3.21
CA GLY A 9 2.71 -25.18 3.48
C GLY A 9 2.53 -24.86 4.97
N CYS A 10 3.56 -25.11 5.78
CA CYS A 10 3.65 -24.70 7.18
C CYS A 10 4.28 -23.32 7.28
N ALA A 11 4.02 -22.62 8.38
CA ALA A 11 4.76 -21.40 8.70
C ALA A 11 6.25 -21.73 8.95
N ILE A 12 7.12 -20.79 8.57
CA ILE A 12 8.54 -20.78 8.91
C ILE A 12 8.71 -19.93 10.18
N THR A 13 9.51 -20.42 11.13
CA THR A 13 9.85 -19.70 12.36
C THR A 13 11.37 -19.54 12.47
N ALA A 14 11.81 -18.45 13.09
CA ALA A 14 13.22 -18.13 13.27
C ALA A 14 13.64 -18.30 14.74
N GLU A 15 14.83 -18.85 14.96
CA GLU A 15 15.45 -18.97 16.28
C GLU A 15 16.83 -18.32 16.28
N ILE A 16 17.14 -17.58 17.35
CA ILE A 16 18.47 -17.00 17.57
C ILE A 16 19.34 -18.02 18.31
N LYS A 17 20.36 -18.56 17.64
CA LYS A 17 21.38 -19.43 18.25
C LYS A 17 22.65 -18.64 18.57
N LYS A 18 23.22 -18.91 19.74
CA LYS A 18 24.48 -18.30 20.24
C LYS A 18 24.49 -16.77 20.19
N GLY A 19 23.32 -16.13 20.35
CA GLY A 19 23.16 -14.67 20.36
C GLY A 19 23.47 -13.94 19.05
N LYS A 20 23.79 -14.65 17.96
CA LYS A 20 24.21 -14.01 16.69
C LYS A 20 23.75 -14.71 15.41
N TYR A 21 23.31 -15.96 15.48
CA TYR A 21 22.93 -16.72 14.28
C TYR A 21 21.43 -16.93 14.25
N ILE A 22 20.76 -16.38 13.24
CA ILE A 22 19.33 -16.58 13.02
C ILE A 22 19.16 -17.80 12.10
N TYR A 23 18.51 -18.83 12.61
CA TYR A 23 18.18 -20.04 11.85
C TYR A 23 16.68 -20.16 11.71
N SER A 24 16.20 -20.07 10.48
CA SER A 24 14.80 -20.26 10.15
C SER A 24 14.53 -21.73 9.82
N HIS A 25 13.37 -22.24 10.21
CA HIS A 25 12.97 -23.61 9.91
C HIS A 25 11.46 -23.74 9.84
N CYS A 26 10.99 -24.81 9.21
CA CYS A 26 9.57 -25.09 9.16
C CYS A 26 9.04 -25.57 10.52
N THR A 27 7.89 -25.04 10.94
CA THR A 27 7.20 -25.41 12.19
C THR A 27 6.72 -26.86 12.25
N GLY A 28 6.67 -27.58 11.13
CA GLY A 28 6.38 -29.02 11.09
C GLY A 28 4.94 -29.42 11.45
N LYS A 29 4.04 -28.47 11.71
CA LYS A 29 2.67 -28.73 12.20
C LYS A 29 1.82 -29.63 11.29
N LYS A 30 2.14 -29.70 10.00
CA LYS A 30 1.44 -30.54 9.01
C LYS A 30 2.16 -31.86 8.71
N GLY A 31 3.17 -32.25 9.50
CA GLY A 31 3.82 -33.56 9.39
C GLY A 31 4.77 -33.74 8.19
N GLY A 32 5.14 -32.65 7.50
CA GLY A 32 6.10 -32.70 6.38
C GLY A 32 7.56 -32.89 6.82
N THR A 33 8.42 -33.37 5.92
CA THR A 33 9.87 -33.57 6.15
C THR A 33 10.67 -32.27 6.19
N CYS A 34 10.08 -31.18 5.70
CA CYS A 34 10.56 -29.79 5.69
C CYS A 34 11.07 -29.26 7.04
N HIS A 35 10.59 -29.77 8.19
CA HIS A 35 11.00 -29.31 9.53
C HIS A 35 12.50 -29.54 9.83
N LYS A 36 13.10 -30.56 9.21
CA LYS A 36 14.51 -30.92 9.46
C LYS A 36 15.51 -30.05 8.69
N THR A 37 15.01 -29.22 7.78
CA THR A 37 15.82 -28.35 6.94
C THR A 37 15.92 -26.97 7.58
N TYR A 38 17.13 -26.52 7.86
CA TYR A 38 17.40 -25.14 8.27
C TYR A 38 17.60 -24.25 7.06
N ILE A 39 16.97 -23.09 7.11
CA ILE A 39 17.01 -22.04 6.11
C ILE A 39 17.83 -20.89 6.69
N SER A 40 18.85 -20.46 5.97
CA SER A 40 19.64 -19.30 6.36
C SER A 40 18.86 -18.02 6.10
N GLU A 41 19.10 -17.00 6.93
CA GLU A 41 18.54 -15.66 6.75
C GLU A 41 18.86 -15.08 5.37
N GLN A 42 20.11 -15.23 4.91
CA GLN A 42 20.56 -14.78 3.58
C GLN A 42 19.77 -15.41 2.43
N TYR A 43 19.33 -16.66 2.58
CA TYR A 43 18.50 -17.31 1.57
C TYR A 43 17.11 -16.68 1.53
N LEU A 44 16.48 -16.50 2.70
CA LEU A 44 15.17 -15.86 2.80
C LEU A 44 15.21 -14.44 2.24
N GLU A 45 16.23 -13.66 2.58
CA GLU A 45 16.44 -12.30 2.09
C GLU A 45 16.48 -12.26 0.56
N LYS A 46 17.24 -13.16 -0.07
CA LYS A 46 17.31 -13.26 -1.54
C LYS A 46 15.96 -13.62 -2.17
N GLU A 47 15.22 -14.55 -1.59
CA GLU A 47 13.90 -14.92 -2.11
C GLU A 47 12.87 -13.79 -1.91
N PHE A 48 12.94 -13.06 -0.79
CA PHE A 48 12.11 -11.87 -0.58
C PHE A 48 12.41 -10.79 -1.61
N ILE A 49 13.69 -10.48 -1.87
CA ILE A 49 14.08 -9.48 -2.87
C ILE A 49 13.49 -9.84 -4.25
N LYS A 50 13.59 -11.10 -4.69
CA LYS A 50 13.00 -11.54 -5.96
C LYS A 50 11.49 -11.33 -6.02
N ILE A 51 10.77 -11.57 -4.92
CA ILE A 51 9.33 -11.32 -4.85
C ILE A 51 9.04 -9.83 -4.97
N PHE A 52 9.81 -8.98 -4.28
CA PHE A 52 9.63 -7.53 -4.32
C PHE A 52 10.03 -6.92 -5.67
N GLU A 53 11.04 -7.44 -6.36
CA GLU A 53 11.41 -7.05 -7.73
C GLU A 53 10.25 -7.30 -8.71
N ASN A 54 9.48 -8.38 -8.50
CA ASN A 54 8.29 -8.66 -9.30
C ASN A 54 7.06 -7.84 -8.86
N LEU A 55 7.07 -7.25 -7.66
CA LEU A 55 6.02 -6.38 -7.14
C LEU A 55 6.28 -4.90 -7.44
N GLN A 56 7.13 -4.59 -8.41
CA GLN A 56 7.30 -3.22 -8.86
C GLN A 56 6.00 -2.73 -9.50
N ILE A 57 5.46 -1.63 -8.95
CA ILE A 57 4.36 -0.91 -9.56
C ILE A 57 4.89 -0.33 -10.86
N ASP A 58 4.34 -0.78 -11.98
CA ASP A 58 4.76 -0.29 -13.29
C ASP A 58 4.57 1.24 -13.38
N GLU A 59 5.53 1.91 -14.01
CA GLU A 59 5.57 3.38 -14.09
C GLU A 59 4.28 3.96 -14.69
N SER A 60 3.58 3.21 -15.55
CA SER A 60 2.27 3.62 -16.06
C SER A 60 1.21 3.76 -14.97
N TYR A 61 1.21 2.90 -13.95
CA TYR A 61 0.31 3.02 -12.81
C TYR A 61 0.69 4.20 -11.92
N ILE A 62 1.99 4.46 -11.75
CA ILE A 62 2.46 5.65 -11.02
C ILE A 62 1.96 6.92 -11.71
N GLU A 63 2.07 7.00 -13.04
CA GLU A 63 1.56 8.14 -13.82
C GLU A 63 0.04 8.28 -13.75
N ILE A 64 -0.70 7.16 -13.76
CA ILE A 64 -2.15 7.19 -13.54
C ILE A 64 -2.47 7.75 -12.16
N ILE A 65 -1.82 7.28 -11.10
CA ILE A 65 -2.05 7.75 -9.73
C ILE A 65 -1.75 9.24 -9.62
N LYS A 66 -0.63 9.71 -10.17
CA LYS A 66 -0.28 11.15 -10.20
C LYS A 66 -1.35 11.97 -10.90
N LYS A 67 -1.77 11.56 -12.11
CA LYS A 67 -2.80 12.28 -12.89
C LYS A 67 -4.14 12.32 -12.16
N SER A 68 -4.58 11.21 -11.59
CA SER A 68 -5.81 11.14 -10.80
C SER A 68 -5.75 12.06 -9.60
N LEU A 69 -4.62 12.10 -8.88
CA LEU A 69 -4.44 12.97 -7.72
C LEU A 69 -4.48 14.45 -8.11
N HIS A 70 -3.79 14.83 -9.19
CA HIS A 70 -3.83 16.20 -9.72
C HIS A 70 -5.24 16.62 -10.13
N ALA A 71 -5.94 15.76 -10.88
CA ALA A 71 -7.31 16.03 -11.31
C ALA A 71 -8.27 16.17 -10.12
N MET A 72 -8.13 15.35 -9.08
CA MET A 72 -8.92 15.47 -7.85
C MET A 72 -8.67 16.83 -7.17
N HIS A 73 -7.41 17.24 -7.06
CA HIS A 73 -7.06 18.52 -6.44
C HIS A 73 -7.64 19.72 -7.20
N GLU A 74 -7.57 19.71 -8.53
CA GLU A 74 -8.18 20.74 -9.37
C GLU A 74 -9.71 20.78 -9.26
N ASN A 75 -10.35 19.61 -9.19
CA ASN A 75 -11.79 19.51 -8.98
C ASN A 75 -12.23 20.06 -7.62
N VAL A 76 -11.48 19.80 -6.55
CA VAL A 76 -11.76 20.36 -5.22
C VAL A 76 -11.72 21.89 -5.27
N LYS A 77 -10.64 22.46 -5.82
CA LYS A 77 -10.49 23.92 -5.95
C LYS A 77 -11.60 24.55 -6.79
N SER A 78 -11.99 23.89 -7.88
CA SER A 78 -13.09 24.37 -8.74
C SER A 78 -14.43 24.34 -8.01
N ASN A 79 -14.69 23.29 -7.24
CA ASN A 79 -15.91 23.19 -6.41
C ASN A 79 -15.97 24.27 -5.33
N GLU A 80 -14.84 24.59 -4.69
CA GLU A 80 -14.76 25.68 -3.71
C GLU A 80 -15.08 27.04 -4.35
N ASN A 81 -14.49 27.33 -5.50
CA ASN A 81 -14.77 28.57 -6.23
C ASN A 81 -16.24 28.70 -6.64
N LEU A 82 -16.86 27.60 -7.09
CA LEU A 82 -18.29 27.58 -7.43
C LEU A 82 -19.17 27.85 -6.21
N LYS A 83 -18.82 27.30 -5.04
CA LYS A 83 -19.54 27.57 -3.78
C LYS A 83 -19.45 29.05 -3.41
N ILE A 84 -18.25 29.64 -3.48
CA ILE A 84 -18.04 31.07 -3.19
C ILE A 84 -18.87 31.94 -4.14
N ALA A 85 -18.81 31.67 -5.46
CA ALA A 85 -19.58 32.42 -6.45
C ALA A 85 -21.10 32.33 -6.23
N ASN A 86 -21.60 31.16 -5.82
CA ASN A 86 -23.01 30.97 -5.47
C ASN A 86 -23.40 31.77 -4.23
N LEU A 87 -22.59 31.76 -3.17
CA LEU A 87 -22.84 32.54 -1.96
C LEU A 87 -22.86 34.04 -2.25
N ASP A 88 -21.93 34.54 -3.06
CA ASP A 88 -21.89 35.93 -3.51
C ASP A 88 -23.16 36.32 -4.28
N THR A 89 -23.65 35.43 -5.14
CA THR A 89 -24.87 35.65 -5.92
C THR A 89 -26.09 35.73 -5.00
N ILE A 90 -26.17 34.85 -4.00
CA ILE A 90 -27.24 34.84 -2.99
C ILE A 90 -27.17 36.13 -2.16
N ALA A 91 -25.99 36.52 -1.67
CA ALA A 91 -25.80 37.73 -0.89
C ALA A 91 -26.26 38.99 -1.67
N LYS A 92 -25.83 39.14 -2.92
CA LYS A 92 -26.28 40.24 -3.80
C LYS A 92 -27.80 40.25 -3.97
N ARG A 93 -28.43 39.09 -4.09
CA ARG A 93 -29.89 38.97 -4.24
C ARG A 93 -30.63 39.37 -2.95
N LEU A 94 -30.10 38.97 -1.79
CA LEU A 94 -30.64 39.36 -0.48
C LEU A 94 -30.53 40.87 -0.25
N GLU A 95 -29.39 41.49 -0.59
CA GLU A 95 -29.24 42.94 -0.47
C GLU A 95 -30.19 43.72 -1.38
N ARG A 96 -30.41 43.24 -2.61
CA ARG A 96 -31.38 43.85 -3.53
C ARG A 96 -32.80 43.78 -2.98
N LYS A 97 -33.17 42.67 -2.31
CA LYS A 97 -34.46 42.56 -1.62
C LYS A 97 -34.53 43.52 -0.44
N LYS A 98 -33.50 43.59 0.41
CA LYS A 98 -33.47 44.50 1.57
C LYS A 98 -33.66 45.97 1.15
N ARG A 99 -33.03 46.39 0.06
CA ARG A 99 -33.19 47.73 -0.54
C ARG A 99 -34.58 48.03 -1.13
N LYS A 100 -35.41 47.02 -1.39
CA LYS A 100 -36.80 47.20 -1.85
C LYS A 100 -37.81 47.32 -0.71
N PHE A 101 -37.41 46.97 0.51
CA PHE A 101 -38.26 46.99 1.71
C PHE A 101 -37.97 48.17 2.65
N ILE A 102 -36.97 49.00 2.31
CA ILE A 102 -36.67 50.31 2.92
C ILE A 102 -37.07 51.35 1.87
#